data_AF-A0A2G6CK35-F1
#
_entry.id   AF-A0A2G6CK35-F1
#
_cell.length_a   1.000
_cell.length_b   1.000
_cell.length_c   1.000
_cell.angle_alpha   90.00
_cell.angle_beta   90.00
_cell.angle_gamma   90.00
#
_symmetry.space_group_name_H-M   'P 1'
#
loop_
_entity.id
_entity.type
_entity.pdbx_description
1 polymer ?
#
loop_
_entity_poly.entity_id
_entity_poly.type
_entity_poly.pdbx_seq_one_letter_code
_entity_poly.pdbx_strand_id
1 'polypeptide(L)' 'MSYRETVNEYLARFGEQVRVSFEPLDEDGYTSVQRGSATIGINVLEAQRVLMFLSPMMPVPAQGQTDLYRKLLELNFLAT' A
#
# COMPACT_ATOMS: atom_id res chain seq x y z
N MET A 1 -13.01 12.12 16.65
CA MET A 1 -12.69 11.57 15.32
C MET A 1 -11.72 10.42 15.53
N SER A 2 -12.06 9.23 15.06
CA SER A 2 -11.14 8.09 15.01
C SER A 2 -10.06 8.34 13.95
N TYR A 3 -8.90 7.69 14.08
CA TYR A 3 -7.85 7.77 13.07
C TYR A 3 -8.35 7.24 11.72
N ARG A 4 -9.18 6.19 11.70
CA ARG A 4 -9.82 5.68 10.48
C ARG A 4 -10.71 6.71 9.79
N GLU A 5 -11.53 7.45 10.54
CA GLU A 5 -12.37 8.53 9.97
C GLU A 5 -11.53 9.61 9.31
N THR A 6 -10.45 10.01 9.99
CA THR A 6 -9.50 11.02 9.47
C THR A 6 -8.81 10.55 8.19
N VAL A 7 -8.40 9.28 8.16
CA VAL A 7 -7.77 8.67 6.98
C VAL A 7 -8.78 8.54 5.83
N ASN A 8 -10.02 8.14 6.10
CA ASN A 8 -11.08 8.07 5.07
C ASN A 8 -11.35 9.44 4.44
N GLU A 9 -11.45 10.50 5.25
CA GLU A 9 -11.61 11.87 4.75
C GLU A 9 -10.41 12.31 3.90
N TYR A 10 -9.20 11.93 4.31
CA TYR A 10 -7.99 12.19 3.51
C TYR A 10 -8.02 11.43 2.18
N LEU A 11 -8.33 10.14 2.18
CA LEU A 11 -8.36 9.31 0.97
C LEU A 11 -9.41 9.80 -0.02
N ALA A 12 -10.59 10.24 0.45
CA ALA A 12 -11.61 10.83 -0.40
C ALA A 12 -11.09 12.10 -1.11
N ARG A 13 -10.53 13.05 -0.36
CA ARG A 13 -9.95 14.29 -0.92
C ARG A 13 -8.78 14.02 -1.87
N PHE A 14 -7.90 13.09 -1.50
CA PHE A 14 -6.78 12.71 -2.35
C PHE A 14 -7.27 12.06 -3.65
N GLY A 15 -8.28 11.19 -3.56
CA GLY A 15 -8.92 10.56 -4.71
C GLY A 15 -9.47 11.54 -5.72
N GLU A 16 -10.14 12.59 -5.26
CA GLU A 16 -10.60 13.69 -6.13
C GLU A 16 -9.43 14.37 -6.87
N GLN A 17 -8.32 14.62 -6.17
CA GLN A 17 -7.14 15.27 -6.76
C GLN A 17 -6.46 14.41 -7.83
N VAL A 18 -6.33 13.10 -7.60
CA VAL A 18 -5.64 12.19 -8.52
C VAL A 18 -6.58 11.45 -9.49
N ARG A 19 -7.88 11.77 -9.45
CA ARG A 19 -8.96 11.14 -10.23
C ARG A 19 -9.00 9.62 -10.06
N VAL A 20 -8.97 9.19 -8.82
CA VAL A 20 -9.06 7.78 -8.43
C VAL A 20 -10.09 7.66 -7.31
N SER A 21 -11.03 6.72 -7.43
CA SER A 21 -11.97 6.43 -6.35
C SER A 21 -11.33 5.48 -5.35
N PHE A 22 -11.41 5.82 -4.07
CA PHE A 22 -11.02 4.94 -2.97
C PHE A 22 -12.29 4.46 -2.28
N GLU A 23 -12.42 3.15 -2.10
CA GLU A 23 -13.42 2.63 -1.17
C GLU A 23 -13.04 3.03 0.26
N PRO A 24 -14.02 3.34 1.13
CA PRO A 24 -13.75 3.57 2.54
C PRO A 24 -13.03 2.37 3.18
N LEU A 25 -12.24 2.65 4.22
CA LEU A 25 -11.65 1.61 5.06
C LEU A 25 -12.74 0.73 5.68
N ASP A 26 -12.53 -0.58 5.64
CA ASP A 26 -13.39 -1.57 6.28
C ASP A 26 -13.22 -1.61 7.83
N GLU A 27 -13.90 -2.56 8.47
CA GLU A 27 -13.87 -2.74 9.93
C GLU A 27 -12.46 -3.10 10.47
N ASP A 28 -11.61 -3.68 9.65
CA ASP A 28 -10.23 -4.01 9.97
C ASP A 28 -9.27 -2.85 9.69
N GLY A 29 -9.74 -1.80 9.02
CA GLY A 29 -8.95 -0.63 8.65
C GLY A 29 -8.17 -0.85 7.37
N TYR A 30 -8.70 -1.63 6.44
CA TYR A 30 -8.13 -1.91 5.13
C TYR A 30 -8.97 -1.32 3.99
N THR A 31 -8.29 -0.87 2.94
CA THR A 31 -8.89 -0.60 1.63
C THR A 31 -7.85 -0.88 0.55
N SER A 32 -8.27 -0.98 -0.71
CA SER A 32 -7.34 -1.13 -1.82
C SER A 32 -7.76 -0.36 -3.04
N VAL A 33 -6.77 -0.03 -3.86
CA VAL A 33 -6.97 0.72 -5.10
C VAL A 33 -6.12 0.13 -6.21
N GLN A 34 -6.65 0.12 -7.43
CA GLN A 34 -5.90 -0.27 -8.61
C GLN A 34 -5.37 0.98 -9.32
N ARG A 35 -4.06 1.00 -9.60
CA ARG A 35 -3.42 2.05 -10.39
C ARG A 35 -2.56 1.43 -11.49
N GLY A 36 -3.06 1.49 -12.72
CA GLY A 36 -2.43 0.80 -13.84
C GLY A 36 -2.43 -0.71 -13.60
N SER A 37 -1.26 -1.34 -13.65
CA SER A 37 -1.09 -2.78 -13.38
C SER A 37 -0.88 -3.13 -11.92
N ALA A 38 -0.70 -2.14 -11.03
CA ALA A 38 -0.44 -2.37 -9.62
C ALA A 38 -1.72 -2.23 -8.78
N THR A 39 -1.88 -3.13 -7.82
CA THR A 39 -2.88 -2.99 -6.74
C THR A 39 -2.17 -2.54 -5.49
N ILE A 40 -2.66 -1.47 -4.86
CA ILE A 40 -2.11 -0.91 -3.63
C ILE A 40 -3.13 -1.14 -2.52
N GLY A 41 -2.77 -1.95 -1.53
CA GLY A 41 -3.48 -2.10 -0.27
C GLY A 41 -3.04 -1.05 0.74
N ILE A 42 -3.99 -0.44 1.41
CA ILE A 42 -3.80 0.61 2.41
C ILE A 42 -4.32 0.06 3.74
N ASN A 43 -3.48 0.03 4.76
CA ASN A 43 -3.80 -0.49 6.09
C ASN A 43 -3.61 0.59 7.14
N VAL A 44 -4.62 0.80 7.99
CA VAL A 44 -4.57 1.68 9.16
C VAL A 44 -4.46 0.83 10.42
N LEU A 45 -3.24 0.72 10.93
CA LEU A 45 -2.93 0.03 12.17
C LEU A 45 -3.07 1.02 13.33
N GLU A 46 -4.30 1.25 13.79
CA GLU A 46 -4.62 2.32 14.76
C GLU A 46 -3.84 2.17 16.08
N ALA A 47 -3.72 0.95 16.60
CA ALA A 47 -3.02 0.68 17.86
C ALA A 47 -1.52 1.03 17.79
N GLN A 48 -0.91 0.85 16.61
CA GLN A 48 0.50 1.14 16.35
C GLN A 48 0.70 2.56 15.78
N ARG A 49 -0.38 3.28 15.46
CA ARG A 49 -0.37 4.58 14.77
C ARG A 49 0.41 4.56 13.46
N VAL A 50 0.27 3.46 12.71
CA VAL A 50 0.96 3.27 11.42
C VAL A 50 -0.06 3.27 10.28
N LEU A 51 0.25 4.02 9.23
CA LEU A 51 -0.39 3.91 7.92
C LEU A 51 0.56 3.15 6.99
N MET A 52 0.13 1.98 6.52
CA MET A 52 0.96 1.09 5.72
C MET A 52 0.40 0.93 4.32
N PHE A 53 1.26 1.11 3.31
CA PHE A 53 0.95 0.87 1.91
C PHE A 53 1.69 -0.38 1.44
N LEU A 54 0.97 -1.35 0.89
CA LEU A 54 1.53 -2.58 0.35
C LEU A 54 1.07 -2.77 -1.09
N SER A 55 1.99 -3.08 -1.99
CA SER A 55 1.66 -3.43 -3.37
C SER A 55 2.39 -4.69 -3.78
N PRO A 56 1.66 -5.81 -4.02
CA PRO A 56 2.26 -7.01 -4.57
C PRO A 56 2.80 -6.73 -5.97
N MET A 57 4.11 -6.93 -6.17
CA MET A 57 4.76 -6.62 -7.46
C MET A 57 4.75 -7.81 -8.42
N MET A 58 5.11 -9.00 -7.94
CA MET A 58 5.18 -10.21 -8.75
C MET A 58 5.07 -11.47 -7.89
N PRO A 59 4.59 -12.59 -8.45
CA PRO A 59 4.82 -13.90 -7.87
C PRO A 59 6.32 -14.16 -7.75
N VAL A 60 6.75 -14.82 -6.66
CA VAL A 60 8.14 -15.21 -6.49
C VAL A 60 8.49 -16.29 -7.53
N PRO A 61 9.56 -16.12 -8.33
CA PRO A 61 9.92 -17.11 -9.34
C PRO A 61 10.42 -18.40 -8.69
N ALA A 62 10.12 -19.54 -9.31
CA ALA A 62 10.53 -20.86 -8.78
C ALA A 62 12.06 -21.06 -8.78
N GLN A 63 12.78 -20.38 -9.67
CA GLN A 63 14.24 -20.46 -9.83
C GLN A 63 14.87 -19.07 -9.74
N GLY A 64 16.17 -19.00 -9.42
CA GLY A 64 16.91 -17.72 -9.36
C GLY A 64 16.54 -16.83 -8.16
N GLN A 65 15.87 -17.37 -7.14
CA GLN A 65 15.39 -16.60 -5.99
C GLN A 65 16.52 -15.86 -5.26
N THR A 66 17.67 -16.52 -5.07
CA THR A 66 18.81 -15.91 -4.37
C THR A 66 19.34 -14.67 -5.08
N ASP A 67 19.45 -14.73 -6.42
CA ASP A 67 19.93 -13.59 -7.21
C ASP A 67 18.91 -12.46 -7.22
N LEU A 68 17.61 -12.80 -7.32
CA LEU A 68 16.53 -11.83 -7.18
C LEU A 68 16.57 -11.15 -5.81
N TYR A 69 16.62 -11.90 -4.71
CA TYR A 69 16.64 -11.34 -3.36
C TYR A 69 17.87 -10.50 -3.10
N ARG A 70 19.05 -10.92 -3.58
CA ARG A 70 20.25 -10.09 -3.54
C ARG A 70 20.00 -8.75 -4.24
N LYS A 71 19.43 -8.78 -5.44
CA LYS A 71 19.16 -7.55 -6.20
C LYS A 71 18.15 -6.65 -5.49
N LEU A 72 17.09 -7.23 -4.91
CA LEU A 72 16.10 -6.48 -4.14
C LEU A 72 16.73 -5.82 -2.90
N LEU A 73 17.62 -6.51 -2.19
CA LEU A 73 18.35 -5.96 -1.05
C LEU A 73 19.32 -4.85 -1.46
N GLU A 74 20.03 -5.00 -2.58
CA GLU A 74 20.85 -3.92 -3.14
C GLU A 74 20.02 -2.68 -3.48
N LEU A 75 18.85 -2.87 -4.10
CA LEU A 75 17.94 -1.77 -4.43
C LEU A 75 17.41 -1.08 -3.17
N ASN A 76 17.15 -1.84 -2.10
CA ASN A 76 16.72 -1.27 -0.83
C ASN A 76 17.79 -0.34 -0.23
N PHE A 77 19.08 -0.65 -0.38
CA PHE A 77 20.16 0.18 0.15
C PHE A 77 20.39 1.47 -0.64
N LEU A 78 20.17 1.46 -1.96
CA LEU A 78 20.49 2.60 -2.84
C LEU A 78 19.35 3.62 -3.01
N ALA A 79 18.11 3.25 -2.68
CA ALA A 79 16.92 4.01 -3.03
C ALA A 79 16.14 4.58 -1.83
N THR A 80 16.64 4.41 -0.61
CA THR A 80 16.11 5.01 0.64
C THR A 80 17.11 5.96 1.25
#